data_AF-A0A836TSB2-F1
#
_entry.id   AF-A0A836TSB2-F1
#
_cell.length_a   1.000
_cell.length_b   1.000
_cell.length_c   1.000
_cell.angle_alpha   90.00
_cell.angle_beta   90.00
_cell.angle_gamma   90.00
#
_symmetry.space_group_name_H-M   'P 1'
#
loop_
_entity.id
_entity.type
_entity.pdbx_description
1 polymer ?
#
loop_
_entity_poly.entity_id
_entity_poly.type
_entity_poly.pdbx_seq_one_letter_code
_entity_poly.pdbx_strand_id
1 'polypeptide(L)'
;MNYIYRRTRFAAVLLLAGFLTACEGIEIPEFSMPDFGFNTRTVPVIDRPLPDSRGIITYETYQVMIARTGDTITTMAERIGMSLAELARHNGLSTFYTPRVGEVLAIPHNVGGTVV
;
A
#
# COMPACT_ATOMS: atom_id res chain seq x y z
N MET A 1 27.80 -61.50 -32.37
CA MET A 1 26.47 -61.01 -31.93
C MET A 1 26.48 -60.30 -30.56
N ASN A 2 27.59 -59.72 -30.06
CA ASN A 2 27.65 -59.13 -28.70
C ASN A 2 28.04 -57.63 -28.66
N TYR A 3 28.23 -56.99 -29.82
CA TYR A 3 28.75 -55.62 -29.90
C TYR A 3 27.66 -54.53 -29.85
N ILE A 4 26.46 -54.85 -30.32
CA ILE A 4 25.33 -53.90 -30.42
C ILE A 4 24.67 -53.69 -29.05
N TYR A 5 24.54 -54.74 -28.23
CA TYR A 5 23.91 -54.68 -26.91
C TYR A 5 24.74 -53.88 -25.87
N ARG A 6 26.06 -53.77 -26.07
CA ARG A 6 26.96 -53.02 -25.18
C ARG A 6 26.86 -51.51 -25.41
N ARG A 7 26.67 -51.05 -26.67
CA ARG A 7 26.53 -49.63 -27.01
C ARG A 7 25.19 -49.04 -26.57
N THR A 8 24.10 -49.80 -26.64
CA THR A 8 22.77 -49.35 -26.17
C THR A 8 22.67 -49.23 -24.65
N ARG A 9 23.38 -50.07 -23.89
CA ARG A 9 23.46 -49.95 -22.42
C ARG A 9 24.21 -48.69 -21.96
N PHE A 10 25.29 -48.31 -22.62
CA PHE A 10 25.99 -47.06 -22.31
C PHE A 10 25.17 -45.82 -22.65
N ALA A 11 24.42 -45.84 -23.75
CA ALA A 11 23.55 -44.73 -24.14
C ALA A 11 22.38 -44.53 -23.14
N ALA A 12 21.82 -45.62 -22.61
CA ALA A 12 20.75 -45.54 -21.61
C ALA A 12 21.25 -44.99 -20.26
N VAL A 13 22.48 -45.33 -19.84
CA VAL A 13 23.08 -44.80 -18.60
C VAL A 13 23.41 -43.31 -18.73
N LEU A 14 23.88 -42.86 -19.90
CA LEU A 14 24.17 -41.45 -20.15
C LEU A 14 22.89 -40.59 -20.23
N LEU A 15 21.78 -41.12 -20.73
CA LEU A 15 20.49 -40.43 -20.73
C LEU A 15 19.82 -40.38 -19.34
N LEU A 16 20.03 -41.39 -18.48
CA LEU A 16 19.47 -41.41 -17.13
C LEU A 16 20.20 -40.46 -16.16
N ALA A 17 21.50 -40.23 -16.36
CA ALA A 17 22.30 -39.37 -15.50
C ALA A 17 22.11 -37.85 -15.76
N GLY A 18 21.50 -37.48 -16.90
CA GLY A 18 21.34 -36.07 -17.31
C GLY A 18 20.19 -35.31 -16.62
N PHE A 19 19.31 -35.97 -15.88
CA PHE A 19 18.10 -35.35 -15.32
C PHE A 19 18.20 -34.93 -13.84
N LEU A 20 19.32 -35.17 -13.15
CA LEU A 20 19.44 -34.94 -11.70
C LEU A 20 20.01 -33.57 -11.30
N THR A 21 20.42 -32.71 -12.24
CA THR A 21 21.17 -31.48 -11.90
C THR A 21 20.32 -30.22 -11.81
N ALA A 22 18.99 -30.31 -11.70
CA ALA A 22 18.09 -29.14 -11.73
C ALA A 22 17.64 -28.64 -10.34
N CYS A 23 18.37 -28.96 -9.27
CA CYS A 23 18.13 -28.47 -7.91
C CYS A 23 19.31 -27.61 -7.42
N GLU A 24 19.70 -26.58 -8.17
CA GLU A 24 20.35 -25.43 -7.55
C GLU A 24 19.26 -24.39 -7.28
N GLY A 25 19.04 -24.10 -6.00
CA GLY A 25 18.12 -23.06 -5.57
C GLY A 25 18.54 -21.72 -6.17
N ILE A 26 17.55 -20.91 -6.52
CA ILE A 26 17.80 -19.53 -6.97
C ILE A 26 18.44 -18.78 -5.79
N GLU A 27 19.73 -18.49 -5.88
CA GLU A 27 20.41 -17.56 -4.98
C GLU A 27 19.87 -16.15 -5.27
N ILE A 28 18.89 -15.73 -4.47
CA ILE A 28 18.43 -14.34 -4.49
C ILE A 28 19.57 -13.51 -3.90
N PRO A 29 20.15 -12.55 -4.63
CA PRO A 29 21.22 -11.73 -4.10
C PRO A 29 20.70 -10.96 -2.88
N GLU A 30 21.39 -11.11 -1.74
CA GLU A 30 21.09 -10.41 -0.52
C GLU A 30 21.36 -8.92 -0.71
N PHE A 31 20.30 -8.15 -0.98
CA PHE A 31 20.41 -6.71 -1.18
C PHE A 31 20.64 -6.04 0.18
N SER A 32 21.91 -5.96 0.58
CA SER A 32 22.31 -5.19 1.76
C SER A 32 22.07 -3.71 1.51
N MET A 33 21.13 -3.11 2.22
CA MET A 33 20.94 -1.66 2.19
C MET A 33 22.20 -1.00 2.75
N PRO A 34 22.78 0.01 2.05
CA PRO A 34 23.85 0.80 2.62
C PRO A 34 23.39 1.43 3.94
N ASP A 35 24.26 1.42 4.95
CA ASP A 35 24.01 2.20 6.16
C ASP A 35 24.11 3.69 5.80
N PHE A 36 22.96 4.33 5.64
CA PHE A 36 22.84 5.75 5.34
C PHE A 36 23.05 6.64 6.57
N GLY A 37 23.46 6.08 7.72
CA GLY A 37 23.71 6.87 8.93
C GLY A 37 22.44 7.46 9.54
N PHE A 38 21.29 6.82 9.33
CA PHE A 38 20.04 7.18 9.99
C PHE A 38 20.14 6.81 11.48
N ASN A 39 20.83 7.64 12.26
CA ASN A 39 20.65 7.68 13.70
C ASN A 39 19.17 7.93 13.93
N THR A 40 18.43 6.93 14.41
CA THR A 40 17.00 7.03 14.70
C THR A 40 16.81 7.96 15.89
N ARG A 41 16.96 9.27 15.66
CA ARG A 41 16.42 10.28 16.56
C ARG A 41 14.94 9.98 16.67
N THR A 42 14.49 9.66 17.87
CA THR A 42 13.08 9.59 18.21
C THR A 42 12.48 10.94 17.87
N VAL A 43 11.81 11.03 16.73
CA VAL A 43 11.03 12.21 16.37
C VAL A 43 9.87 12.24 17.35
N PRO A 44 9.61 13.37 18.03
CA PRO A 44 8.44 13.48 18.88
C PRO A 44 7.20 13.20 18.04
N VAL A 45 6.52 12.10 18.37
CA VAL A 45 5.21 11.79 17.80
C VAL A 45 4.24 12.77 18.44
N ILE A 46 3.74 13.71 17.65
CA ILE A 46 2.63 14.55 18.08
C ILE A 46 1.39 13.68 18.00
N ASP A 47 0.69 13.51 19.14
CA ASP A 47 -0.58 12.80 19.16
C ASP A 47 -1.55 13.48 18.20
N ARG A 48 -2.20 12.67 17.36
CA ARG A 48 -3.18 13.17 16.39
C ARG A 48 -4.32 13.87 17.15
N PRO A 49 -4.62 15.14 16.85
CA PRO A 49 -5.76 15.83 17.43
C PRO A 49 -7.07 15.08 17.18
N LEU A 50 -8.00 15.15 18.13
CA LEU A 50 -9.30 14.53 18.00
C LEU A 50 -10.16 15.31 16.97
N PRO A 51 -10.84 14.60 16.06
CA PRO A 51 -11.75 15.24 15.13
C PRO A 51 -13.04 15.73 15.82
N ASP A 52 -13.69 16.72 15.20
CA ASP A 52 -14.98 17.24 15.65
C ASP A 52 -16.16 16.26 15.43
N SER A 53 -17.38 16.69 15.75
CA SER A 53 -18.61 15.90 15.57
C SER A 53 -18.94 15.56 14.12
N ARG A 54 -18.32 16.22 13.13
CA ARG A 54 -18.41 15.88 11.69
C ARG A 54 -17.28 14.95 11.26
N GLY A 55 -16.22 14.83 12.05
CA GLY A 55 -15.02 14.08 11.71
C GLY A 55 -13.90 14.96 11.16
N ILE A 56 -13.98 16.29 11.33
CA ILE A 56 -13.03 17.24 10.79
C ILE A 56 -11.95 17.58 11.81
N ILE A 57 -10.70 17.61 11.36
CA ILE A 57 -9.58 18.21 12.10
C ILE A 57 -9.21 19.49 11.36
N THR A 58 -9.21 20.61 12.09
CA THR A 58 -8.91 21.93 11.53
C THR A 58 -7.52 22.35 11.96
N TYR A 59 -6.61 22.48 11.00
CA TYR A 59 -5.31 23.09 11.21
C TYR A 59 -5.35 24.56 10.79
N GLU A 60 -4.28 25.28 11.08
CA GLU A 60 -4.15 26.71 10.75
C GLU A 60 -4.37 26.99 9.25
N THR A 61 -3.86 26.12 8.38
CA THR A 61 -3.85 26.36 6.92
C THR A 61 -4.66 25.36 6.10
N TYR A 62 -5.16 24.28 6.72
CA TYR A 62 -5.90 23.25 6.00
C TYR A 62 -6.84 22.46 6.93
N GLN A 63 -7.77 21.74 6.32
CA GLN A 63 -8.69 20.87 7.04
C GLN A 63 -8.69 19.48 6.43
N VAL A 64 -8.87 18.49 7.28
CA VAL A 64 -9.03 17.09 6.86
C VAL A 64 -10.25 16.48 7.52
N MET A 65 -10.86 15.52 6.83
CA MET A 65 -12.02 14.78 7.31
C MET A 65 -11.70 13.31 7.44
N ILE A 66 -12.10 12.72 8.57
CA ILE A 66 -11.82 11.33 8.90
C ILE A 66 -13.06 10.50 8.58
N ALA A 67 -12.88 9.51 7.72
CA ALA A 67 -13.93 8.58 7.34
C ALA A 67 -14.33 7.68 8.51
N ARG A 68 -15.64 7.52 8.66
CA ARG A 68 -16.31 6.66 9.64
C ARG A 68 -16.73 5.35 8.99
N THR A 69 -17.10 4.39 9.83
CA THR A 69 -17.68 3.13 9.37
C THR A 69 -18.92 3.36 8.51
N GLY A 70 -18.88 2.84 7.28
CA GLY A 70 -19.98 2.97 6.32
C GLY A 70 -20.02 4.28 5.54
N ASP A 71 -18.99 5.13 5.66
CA ASP A 71 -18.91 6.35 4.88
C ASP A 71 -18.74 6.07 3.39
N THR A 72 -19.33 6.95 2.59
CA THR A 72 -19.06 7.11 1.17
C THR A 72 -18.64 8.54 0.93
N ILE A 73 -17.99 8.81 -0.20
CA ILE A 73 -17.65 10.18 -0.57
C ILE A 73 -18.89 11.10 -0.59
N THR A 74 -20.06 10.57 -0.94
CA THR A 74 -21.35 11.28 -0.92
C THR A 74 -21.77 11.66 0.49
N THR A 75 -21.85 10.69 1.40
CA THR A 75 -22.28 10.95 2.79
C THR A 75 -21.29 11.82 3.56
N MET A 76 -20.00 11.76 3.19
CA MET A 76 -18.98 12.68 3.72
C MET A 76 -19.21 14.11 3.23
N ALA A 77 -19.41 14.30 1.94
CA ALA A 77 -19.67 15.62 1.35
C ALA A 77 -20.96 16.25 1.91
N GLU A 78 -22.05 15.49 2.00
CA GLU A 78 -23.33 15.94 2.57
C GLU A 78 -23.19 16.41 4.03
N ARG A 79 -22.45 15.68 4.86
CA ARG A 79 -22.23 16.00 6.27
C ARG A 79 -21.52 17.33 6.49
N ILE A 80 -20.74 17.79 5.51
CA ILE A 80 -20.05 19.08 5.57
C ILE A 80 -20.67 20.13 4.64
N GLY A 81 -21.78 19.82 3.98
CA GLY A 81 -22.47 20.71 3.04
C GLY A 81 -21.67 21.00 1.76
N MET A 82 -20.77 20.11 1.36
CA MET A 82 -19.90 20.28 0.19
C MET A 82 -20.41 19.50 -1.02
N SER A 83 -20.04 19.95 -2.22
CA SER A 83 -20.27 19.20 -3.45
C SER A 83 -19.48 17.89 -3.46
N LEU A 84 -20.18 16.77 -3.71
CA LEU A 84 -19.59 15.46 -3.96
C LEU A 84 -18.46 15.51 -4.99
N ALA A 85 -18.72 16.14 -6.14
CA ALA A 85 -17.77 16.19 -7.25
C ALA A 85 -16.51 16.99 -6.89
N GLU A 86 -16.65 18.02 -6.05
CA GLU A 86 -15.54 18.84 -5.59
C GLU A 86 -14.64 18.06 -4.62
N LEU A 87 -15.24 17.42 -3.61
CA LEU A 87 -14.51 16.64 -2.61
C LEU A 87 -13.80 15.44 -3.27
N ALA A 88 -14.48 14.73 -4.16
CA ALA A 88 -13.92 13.60 -4.90
C ALA A 88 -12.73 14.04 -5.77
N ARG A 89 -12.90 15.08 -6.58
CA ARG A 89 -11.85 15.60 -7.48
C ARG A 89 -10.62 16.07 -6.70
N HIS A 90 -10.80 16.77 -5.59
CA HIS A 90 -9.68 17.29 -4.80
C HIS A 90 -8.81 16.17 -4.22
N ASN A 91 -9.41 15.02 -3.90
CA ASN A 91 -8.71 13.87 -3.37
C ASN A 91 -8.30 12.85 -4.44
N GLY A 92 -8.55 13.13 -5.73
CA GLY A 92 -8.27 12.18 -6.82
C GLY A 92 -9.12 10.92 -6.77
N LEU A 93 -10.32 11.00 -6.20
CA LEU A 93 -11.23 9.88 -5.97
C LEU A 93 -12.36 9.84 -6.99
N SER A 94 -12.92 8.64 -7.18
CA SER A 94 -14.20 8.46 -7.89
C SER A 94 -15.37 9.01 -7.07
N THR A 95 -16.42 9.48 -7.73
CA THR A 95 -17.68 9.90 -7.07
C THR A 95 -18.44 8.74 -6.42
N PHE A 96 -18.05 7.50 -6.69
CA PHE A 96 -18.60 6.29 -6.05
C PHE A 96 -17.64 5.70 -5.01
N TYR A 97 -16.59 6.43 -4.64
CA TYR A 97 -15.57 5.95 -3.72
C TYR A 97 -16.13 5.71 -2.31
N THR A 98 -15.74 4.58 -1.72
CA THR A 98 -16.11 4.19 -0.36
C THR A 98 -14.81 4.11 0.46
N PRO A 99 -14.52 5.11 1.30
CA PRO A 99 -13.30 5.13 2.10
C PRO A 99 -13.27 4.02 3.15
N ARG A 100 -12.06 3.63 3.54
CA ARG A 100 -11.86 2.76 4.70
C ARG A 100 -12.08 3.55 6.00
N VAL A 101 -12.41 2.84 7.07
CA VAL A 101 -12.53 3.47 8.40
C VAL A 101 -11.20 4.11 8.79
N GLY A 102 -11.27 5.37 9.24
CA GLY A 102 -10.11 6.15 9.66
C GLY A 102 -9.34 6.82 8.52
N GLU A 103 -9.74 6.59 7.26
CA GLU A 103 -9.13 7.23 6.10
C GLU A 103 -9.29 8.75 6.16
N VAL A 104 -8.30 9.47 5.63
CA VAL A 104 -8.19 10.92 5.75
C VAL A 104 -8.35 11.54 4.38
N LEU A 105 -9.37 12.39 4.25
CA LEU A 105 -9.63 13.15 3.04
C LEU A 105 -9.30 14.61 3.28
N ALA A 106 -8.58 15.24 2.36
CA ALA A 106 -8.36 16.67 2.38
C ALA A 106 -9.65 17.41 1.99
N ILE A 107 -9.92 18.53 2.66
CA ILE A 107 -11.05 19.38 2.36
C ILE A 107 -10.57 20.56 1.49
N PRO A 108 -11.17 20.80 0.31
CA PRO A 108 -10.74 21.84 -0.63
C PRO A 108 -10.77 23.27 -0.09
N HIS A 109 -11.72 23.59 0.80
CA HIS A 109 -11.92 24.92 1.35
C HIS A 109 -12.41 24.87 2.79
N ASN A 110 -12.25 25.97 3.52
CA ASN A 110 -12.60 26.02 4.93
C ASN A 110 -14.12 25.91 5.14
N VAL A 111 -14.54 24.91 5.93
CA VAL A 111 -15.95 24.64 6.29
C VAL A 111 -16.27 24.97 7.77
N GLY A 112 -15.46 25.83 8.37
CA GLY A 112 -15.50 26.21 9.79
C GLY A 112 -14.93 25.13 10.71
N GLY A 113 -14.58 25.53 11.94
CA GLY A 113 -14.05 24.66 12.97
C GLY A 113 -13.12 25.40 13.94
N THR A 114 -12.75 24.74 15.04
CA THR A 114 -11.74 25.24 15.97
C THR A 114 -10.37 24.72 15.55
N VAL A 115 -9.41 25.62 15.38
CA VAL A 115 -8.01 25.26 15.08
C VAL A 115 -7.42 24.49 16.26
N VAL A 116 -6.77 23.37 15.97
CA VAL A 116 -6.05 22.52 16.94
C VAL A 116 -4.58 22.88 17.06
#